data_AF-A0A7V5Q0H6-F1
#
_entry.id   AF-A0A7V5Q0H6-F1
#
_cell.length_a   1.000
_cell.length_b   1.000
_cell.length_c   1.000
_cell.angle_alpha   90.00
_cell.angle_beta   90.00
_cell.angle_gamma   90.00
#
_symmetry.space_group_name_H-M   'P 1'
#
loop_
_entity.id
_entity.type
_entity.pdbx_description
1 polymer ?
#
loop_
_entity_poly.entity_id
_entity_poly.type
_entity_poly.pdbx_seq_one_letter_code
_entity_poly.pdbx_strand_id
1 'polypeptide(L)'
;VSEELLFRGVLLGWFDRLLVERPSSTSLLFLPDDGRYARRGIQGEGWRRWGAIVASSLVFAGLHVGNGPEGHWFGPDLLPLFLLAIALGWSTRQTGRLTPAIGIHMLLNGLTVTLILLGASSS
;
A
#
# COMPACT_ATOMS: atom_id res chain seq x y z
N VAL A 1 5.23 11.32 -7.92
CA VAL A 1 6.42 10.93 -7.11
C VAL A 1 6.21 11.26 -5.64
N SER A 2 5.78 12.48 -5.29
CA SER A 2 5.52 12.89 -3.91
C SER A 2 4.49 12.02 -3.17
N GLU A 3 3.38 11.68 -3.83
CA GLU A 3 2.39 10.73 -3.29
C GLU A 3 3.03 9.39 -2.97
N GLU A 4 3.91 8.90 -3.85
CA GLU A 4 4.50 7.58 -3.66
C GLU A 4 5.47 7.51 -2.47
N LEU A 5 6.25 8.58 -2.29
CA LEU A 5 7.09 8.74 -1.11
C LEU A 5 6.26 8.81 0.18
N LEU A 6 5.11 9.50 0.15
CA LEU A 6 4.21 9.60 1.29
C LEU A 6 3.53 8.27 1.63
N PHE A 7 2.92 7.61 0.65
CA PHE A 7 2.09 6.43 0.88
C PHE A 7 2.91 5.16 1.10
N ARG A 8 3.89 4.87 0.23
CA ARG A 8 4.69 3.65 0.31
C ARG A 8 5.97 3.83 1.13
N GLY A 9 6.54 5.04 1.17
CA GLY A 9 7.71 5.34 1.99
C GLY A 9 7.36 5.58 3.46
N VAL A 10 6.46 6.53 3.73
CA VAL A 10 6.12 6.96 5.10
C VAL A 10 4.98 6.13 5.69
N LEU A 11 3.78 6.18 5.10
CA LEU A 11 2.57 5.57 5.66
C LEU A 11 2.64 4.05 5.77
N LEU A 12 3.04 3.35 4.71
CA LEU A 12 3.21 1.89 4.73
C LEU A 12 4.30 1.48 5.74
N GLY A 13 5.41 2.22 5.80
CA GLY A 13 6.47 1.99 6.79
C GLY A 13 6.01 2.24 8.23
N TRP A 14 5.14 3.23 8.45
CA TRP A 14 4.57 3.54 9.76
C TRP A 14 3.59 2.46 10.21
N PHE A 15 2.67 2.03 9.33
CA PHE A 15 1.76 0.93 9.61
C PHE A 15 2.48 -0.40 9.82
N ASP A 16 3.56 -0.66 9.10
CA ASP A 16 4.40 -1.83 9.36
C ASP A 16 5.01 -1.81 10.76
N ARG A 17 5.45 -0.64 11.24
CA ARG A 17 6.00 -0.54 12.61
C ARG A 17 4.92 -0.75 13.68
N LEU A 18 3.74 -0.17 13.49
CA LEU A 18 2.61 -0.26 14.43
C LEU A 18 1.97 -1.65 14.45
N LEU A 19 1.84 -2.28 13.28
CA LEU A 19 1.12 -3.53 13.14
C LEU A 19 2.03 -4.75 13.19
N VAL A 20 3.33 -4.64 12.95
CA VAL A 20 4.22 -5.81 12.96
C VAL A 20 5.04 -5.92 14.23
N GLU A 21 5.15 -4.85 15.07
CA GLU A 21 5.89 -4.81 16.34
C GLU A 21 6.95 -5.92 16.46
N ARG A 22 8.18 -5.63 16.02
CA ARG A 22 9.26 -6.59 16.21
C ARG A 22 9.42 -6.83 17.71
N PRO A 23 9.30 -8.06 18.22
CA PRO A 23 9.78 -8.32 19.57
C PRO A 23 11.24 -7.90 19.58
N SER A 24 11.56 -6.91 20.43
CA SER A 24 12.93 -6.50 20.70
C SER A 24 13.75 -7.77 20.92
N SER A 25 14.84 -7.95 20.18
CA SER A 25 15.69 -9.15 20.23
C SER A 25 16.09 -9.55 21.66
N THR A 26 16.08 -8.57 22.58
CA THR A 26 16.21 -8.74 24.02
C THR A 26 15.15 -9.67 24.63
N SER A 27 13.88 -9.58 24.22
CA SER A 27 12.79 -10.41 24.74
C SER A 27 12.92 -11.87 24.27
N LEU A 28 13.44 -12.09 23.05
CA LEU A 28 13.71 -13.44 22.53
C LEU A 28 14.85 -14.15 23.27
N LEU A 29 15.77 -13.40 23.90
CA LEU A 29 16.88 -13.95 24.66
C LEU A 29 16.45 -14.56 26.01
N PHE A 30 15.32 -14.11 26.57
CA PHE A 30 14.85 -14.50 27.91
C PHE A 30 13.64 -15.43 27.91
N LEU A 31 13.13 -15.82 26.74
CA LEU A 31 11.99 -16.72 26.66
C LEU A 31 12.42 -18.19 26.50
N PRO A 32 11.81 -19.13 27.23
CA PRO A 32 11.99 -20.57 27.01
C PRO A 32 11.64 -20.92 25.55
N ASP A 33 12.53 -21.66 24.88
CA ASP A 33 12.31 -22.18 23.53
C ASP A 33 11.28 -23.32 23.56
N ASP A 34 10.01 -22.95 23.70
CA ASP A 34 8.88 -23.89 23.77
C ASP A 34 8.24 -24.15 22.39
N GLY A 35 8.83 -23.62 21.30
CA GLY A 35 8.33 -23.73 19.94
C GLY A 35 6.97 -23.06 19.67
N ARG A 36 6.29 -22.54 20.71
CA ARG A 36 4.97 -21.88 20.59
C ARG A 36 5.13 -20.46 20.03
N TYR A 37 6.26 -19.81 20.29
CA TYR A 37 6.58 -18.49 19.73
C TYR A 37 6.85 -18.52 18.22
N ALA A 38 7.59 -19.53 17.73
CA ALA A 38 7.81 -19.69 16.29
C ALA A 38 6.48 -19.93 15.53
N ARG A 39 5.59 -20.76 16.07
CA ARG A 39 4.28 -21.06 15.46
C ARG A 39 3.31 -19.86 15.53
N ARG A 40 3.30 -19.12 16.64
CA ARG A 40 2.47 -17.90 16.82
C ARG A 40 3.00 -16.72 16.00
N GLY A 41 4.32 -16.59 15.83
CA GLY A 41 4.97 -15.60 14.97
C GLY A 41 4.62 -15.79 13.50
N ILE A 42 4.66 -17.03 13.01
CA ILE A 42 4.33 -17.36 11.61
C ILE A 42 2.84 -17.14 11.29
N GLN A 43 1.92 -17.42 12.22
CA GLN A 43 0.48 -17.20 12.01
C GLN A 43 0.05 -15.74 12.25
N GLY A 44 0.67 -15.04 13.21
CA GLY A 44 0.37 -13.64 13.51
C GLY A 44 0.97 -12.64 12.51
N GLU A 45 2.06 -12.99 11.83
CA GLU A 45 2.67 -12.14 10.81
C GLU A 45 1.81 -11.99 9.56
N GLY A 46 1.09 -13.04 9.13
CA GLY A 46 0.33 -13.00 7.88
C GLY A 46 -0.74 -11.91 7.87
N TRP A 47 -1.63 -11.91 8.86
CA TRP A 47 -2.72 -10.94 8.93
C TRP A 47 -2.21 -9.52 9.21
N ARG A 48 -1.18 -9.37 10.06
CA ARG A 48 -0.55 -8.07 10.38
C ARG A 48 0.13 -7.46 9.14
N ARG A 49 0.77 -8.30 8.32
CA ARG A 49 1.40 -7.89 7.04
C ARG A 49 0.35 -7.41 6.03
N TRP A 50 -0.75 -8.14 5.88
CA TRP A 50 -1.84 -7.69 5.01
C TRP A 50 -2.55 -6.45 5.59
N GLY A 51 -2.65 -6.34 6.92
CA GLY A 51 -3.24 -5.21 7.63
C GLY A 51 -2.59 -3.87 7.27
N ALA A 52 -1.26 -3.79 7.20
CA ALA A 52 -0.57 -2.56 6.83
C ALA A 52 -0.79 -2.16 5.36
N ILE A 53 -0.85 -3.15 4.45
CA ILE A 53 -1.14 -2.92 3.03
C ILE A 53 -2.57 -2.42 2.87
N VAL A 54 -3.53 -3.10 3.50
CA VAL A 54 -4.95 -2.72 3.42
C VAL A 54 -5.19 -1.36 4.07
N ALA A 55 -4.62 -1.09 5.25
CA ALA A 55 -4.78 0.21 5.93
C ALA A 55 -4.22 1.37 5.10
N SER A 56 -3.00 1.24 4.57
CA SER A 56 -2.42 2.28 3.69
C SER A 56 -3.21 2.45 2.40
N SER A 57 -3.74 1.35 1.83
CA SER A 57 -4.58 1.39 0.64
C SER A 57 -5.93 2.07 0.88
N LEU A 58 -6.54 1.84 2.06
CA LEU A 58 -7.78 2.52 2.47
C LEU A 58 -7.58 4.02 2.63
N VAL A 59 -6.46 4.44 3.26
CA VAL A 59 -6.12 5.87 3.37
C VAL A 59 -5.88 6.50 2.00
N PHE A 60 -5.16 5.80 1.11
CA PHE A 60 -4.93 6.26 -0.26
C PHE A 60 -6.24 6.47 -1.02
N ALA A 61 -7.11 5.46 -1.04
CA ALA A 61 -8.42 5.56 -1.70
C ALA A 61 -9.31 6.63 -1.03
N GLY A 62 -9.29 6.72 0.30
CA GLY A 62 -10.04 7.72 1.06
C GLY A 62 -9.67 9.17 0.72
N LEU A 63 -8.39 9.44 0.47
CA LEU A 63 -7.94 10.78 0.04
C LEU A 63 -8.35 11.14 -1.39
N HIS A 64 -8.86 10.17 -2.16
CA HIS A 64 -9.42 10.38 -3.49
C HIS A 64 -10.96 10.47 -3.48
N VAL A 65 -11.60 10.38 -2.31
CA VAL A 65 -13.04 10.62 -2.14
C VAL A 65 -13.34 12.08 -2.47
N GLY A 66 -14.33 12.32 -3.34
CA GLY A 66 -14.69 13.68 -3.80
C GLY A 66 -13.90 14.21 -5.01
N ASN A 67 -12.93 13.45 -5.53
CA ASN A 67 -12.25 13.75 -6.80
C ASN A 67 -12.95 13.14 -8.02
N GLY A 68 -14.10 12.49 -7.83
CA GLY A 68 -14.85 11.85 -8.91
C GLY A 68 -15.41 12.89 -9.90
N PRO A 69 -15.58 12.52 -11.18
CA PRO A 69 -16.31 13.36 -12.13
C PRO A 69 -17.69 13.70 -11.54
N GLU A 70 -18.16 14.93 -11.75
CA GLU A 70 -19.54 15.34 -11.46
C GLU A 70 -19.97 15.35 -9.96
N GLY A 71 -19.04 15.49 -9.02
CA GLY A 71 -19.37 15.78 -7.61
C GLY A 71 -19.89 14.58 -6.80
N HIS A 72 -19.66 13.36 -7.31
CA HIS A 72 -19.96 12.15 -6.56
C HIS A 72 -18.88 11.93 -5.49
N TRP A 73 -19.30 11.77 -4.23
CA TRP A 73 -18.41 11.40 -3.12
C TRP A 73 -17.71 10.05 -3.39
N PHE A 74 -18.40 9.14 -4.09
CA PHE A 74 -17.86 7.85 -4.51
C PHE A 74 -17.87 7.72 -6.04
N GLY A 75 -16.79 8.18 -6.68
CA GLY A 75 -16.59 7.96 -8.12
C GLY A 75 -16.21 6.50 -8.43
N PRO A 76 -16.46 6.02 -9.66
CA PRO A 76 -16.09 4.66 -10.08
C PRO A 76 -14.58 4.40 -10.01
N ASP A 77 -13.78 5.47 -9.95
CA ASP A 77 -12.32 5.47 -9.97
C ASP A 77 -11.71 5.02 -8.63
N LEU A 78 -12.47 5.08 -7.52
CA LEU A 78 -12.01 4.72 -6.18
C LEU A 78 -11.62 3.24 -6.07
N LEU A 79 -12.41 2.35 -6.68
CA LEU A 79 -12.16 0.91 -6.63
C LEU A 79 -10.86 0.55 -7.39
N PRO A 80 -10.63 1.02 -8.63
CA PRO A 80 -9.33 0.91 -9.30
C PRO A 80 -8.17 1.48 -8.48
N LEU A 81 -8.32 2.65 -7.88
CA LEU A 81 -7.28 3.30 -7.06
C LEU A 81 -6.94 2.48 -5.81
N PHE A 82 -7.94 1.88 -5.16
CA PHE A 82 -7.75 1.02 -4.01
C PHE A 82 -7.00 -0.27 -4.38
N LEU A 83 -7.42 -0.95 -5.46
CA LEU A 83 -6.74 -2.17 -5.93
C LEU A 83 -5.31 -1.87 -6.39
N LEU A 84 -5.11 -0.73 -7.04
CA LEU A 84 -3.79 -0.25 -7.42
C LEU A 84 -2.90 -0.02 -6.19
N ALA A 85 -3.44 0.59 -5.13
CA ALA A 85 -2.70 0.80 -3.89
C ALA A 85 -2.30 -0.52 -3.21
N ILE A 86 -3.17 -1.53 -3.24
CA ILE A 86 -2.85 -2.89 -2.74
C ILE A 86 -1.70 -3.50 -3.55
N ALA A 87 -1.79 -3.46 -4.88
CA ALA A 87 -0.78 -4.03 -5.78
C ALA A 87 0.59 -3.38 -5.58
N LEU A 88 0.61 -2.06 -5.40
CA LEU A 88 1.83 -1.30 -5.15
C LEU A 88 2.40 -1.59 -3.77
N GLY A 89 1.57 -1.64 -2.72
CA GLY A 89 1.99 -2.02 -1.37
C GLY A 89 2.57 -3.44 -1.30
N TRP A 90 1.98 -4.39 -2.02
CA TRP A 90 2.52 -5.74 -2.16
C TRP A 90 3.87 -5.75 -2.90
N SER A 91 3.99 -5.03 -4.01
CA SER A 91 5.22 -4.93 -4.79
C SER A 91 6.38 -4.29 -4.02
N THR A 92 6.13 -3.18 -3.30
CA THR A 92 7.13 -2.51 -2.46
C THR A 92 7.62 -3.44 -1.37
N ARG A 93 6.73 -4.24 -0.77
CA ARG A 93 7.11 -5.23 0.26
C ARG A 93 7.93 -6.37 -0.29
N GLN A 94 7.53 -6.93 -1.43
CA GLN A 94 8.22 -8.06 -2.05
C GLN A 94 9.64 -7.69 -2.49
N THR A 95 9.84 -6.45 -2.93
CA THR A 95 11.13 -5.98 -3.46
C THR A 95 11.97 -5.20 -2.45
N GLY A 96 11.37 -4.74 -1.34
CA GLY A 96 11.99 -3.79 -0.41
C GLY A 96 12.36 -2.44 -1.06
N ARG A 97 11.87 -2.17 -2.28
CA ARG A 97 12.27 -1.03 -3.10
C ARG A 97 11.06 -0.20 -3.51
N LEU A 98 11.21 1.12 -3.43
CA LEU A 98 10.19 2.08 -3.87
C LEU A 98 10.18 2.26 -5.39
N THR A 99 11.31 2.02 -6.06
CA THR A 99 11.46 2.22 -7.51
C THR A 99 10.47 1.45 -8.39
N PRO A 100 10.17 0.15 -8.18
CA PRO A 100 9.16 -0.54 -9.00
C PRO A 100 7.76 0.03 -8.80
N ALA A 101 7.42 0.46 -7.58
CA ALA A 101 6.12 1.04 -7.28
C ALA A 101 5.96 2.46 -7.86
N ILE A 102 7.02 3.28 -7.81
CA ILE A 102 7.11 4.55 -8.56
C ILE A 102 6.93 4.29 -10.06
N GLY A 103 7.61 3.28 -10.60
CA GLY A 103 7.54 2.93 -12.02
C GLY A 103 6.12 2.58 -12.46
N ILE A 104 5.45 1.66 -11.76
CA ILE A 104 4.07 1.26 -12.06
C ILE A 104 3.13 2.47 -11.96
N HIS A 105 3.27 3.30 -10.92
CA HIS A 105 2.43 4.47 -10.74
C HIS A 105 2.63 5.51 -11.86
N MET A 106 3.89 5.80 -12.24
CA MET A 106 4.18 6.73 -13.34
C MET A 106 3.66 6.21 -14.67
N LEU A 107 3.74 4.90 -14.90
CA LEU A 107 3.30 4.26 -16.14
C LEU A 107 1.77 4.31 -16.26
N LEU A 108 1.04 4.07 -15.17
CA LEU A 108 -0.41 4.18 -15.12
C LEU A 108 -0.89 5.62 -15.30
N ASN A 109 -0.28 6.57 -14.59
CA ASN A 109 -0.60 8.00 -14.78
C ASN A 109 -0.29 8.47 -16.21
N GLY A 110 0.84 8.04 -16.78
CA GLY A 110 1.20 8.36 -18.16
C GLY A 110 0.21 7.78 -19.16
N LEU A 111 -0.26 6.55 -18.95
CA LEU A 111 -1.26 5.90 -19.80
C LEU A 111 -2.61 6.61 -19.70
N THR A 112 -3.05 7.00 -18.51
CA THR A 112 -4.27 7.80 -18.30
C THR A 112 -4.19 9.15 -19.02
N VAL A 113 -3.09 9.90 -18.88
CA VAL A 113 -2.89 11.16 -19.61
C VAL A 113 -2.91 10.94 -21.13
N THR A 114 -2.24 9.89 -21.61
CA THR A 114 -2.21 9.56 -23.05
C THR A 114 -3.60 9.23 -23.57
N LEU A 115 -4.40 8.46 -22.85
CA LEU A 115 -5.78 8.13 -23.22
C LEU A 115 -6.69 9.36 -23.20
N ILE A 116 -6.55 10.25 -22.21
CA ILE A 116 -7.28 11.52 -22.16
C ILE A 116 -6.92 12.39 -23.38
N LEU A 117 -5.63 12.51 -23.70
CA LEU A 117 -5.18 13.31 -24.85
C LEU A 117 -5.63 12.72 -26.18
N LEU A 118 -5.57 11.39 -26.35
CA LEU A 118 -6.08 10.71 -27.53
C LEU A 118 -7.61 10.89 -27.66
N GLY A 119 -8.35 10.72 -26.58
CA GLY A 119 -9.80 10.95 -26.55
C GLY A 119 -10.18 12.40 -26.86
N ALA A 120 -9.42 13.37 -26.33
CA ALA A 120 -9.61 14.79 -26.60
C ALA A 120 -9.24 15.19 -28.04
N SER A 121 -8.32 14.47 -28.69
CA SER A 121 -7.96 14.70 -30.10
C SER A 121 -8.97 14.14 -31.10
N SER A 122 -9.88 13.28 -30.64
CA SER A 122 -10.95 12.67 -31.45
C SER A 122 -12.31 13.37 -31.34
N SER A 123 -12.38 14.50 -30.64
CA SER A 123 -13.58 15.32 -30.40
C SER A 123 -13.48 16.70 -31.03
#